data_AF-A0A284R5K1-F1
#
_entry.id   AF-A0A284R5K1-F1
#
_cell.length_a   1.000
_cell.length_b   1.000
_cell.length_c   1.000
_cell.angle_alpha   90.00
_cell.angle_beta   90.00
_cell.angle_gamma   90.00
#
_symmetry.space_group_name_H-M   'P 1'
#
loop_
_entity.id
_entity.type
_entity.pdbx_description
1 polymer ?
#
loop_
_entity_poly.entity_id
_entity_poly.type
_entity_poly.pdbx_seq_one_letter_code
_entity_poly.pdbx_strand_id
1 'polypeptide(L)'
;MARLLSLVLIPALAVSASALDRRADGGYIQEASGLASFTTYSGCSSPACGQAVTGYTAAMNQLAYGAASGDGAGDACGRCFAVTATADTSNSGYTGPFSTIVVKVTNLCPYTDTEWCGQTTSDLNNSHGLPYHFDICADDGASDVFFPSGHTALSGNFTEVSCDEWSGSDGSKLWDTGCLDGETADFWPAVGCGNVGTCDPFFIIPRSI
;
A
#
# COMPACT_ATOMS: atom_id res chain seq x y z
N MET A 1 9.32 -55.40 46.37
CA MET A 1 8.85 -54.01 46.09
C MET A 1 9.30 -53.64 44.68
N ALA A 2 8.44 -53.83 43.69
CA ALA A 2 8.74 -53.51 42.30
C ALA A 2 8.26 -52.09 42.00
N ARG A 3 9.17 -51.18 41.62
CA ARG A 3 8.84 -49.83 41.13
C ARG A 3 8.55 -49.92 39.64
N LEU A 4 7.29 -49.72 39.25
CA LEU A 4 6.92 -49.46 37.86
C LEU A 4 7.44 -48.07 37.44
N LEU A 5 8.34 -48.02 36.47
CA LEU A 5 8.63 -46.80 35.72
C LEU A 5 7.51 -46.58 34.70
N SER A 6 6.71 -45.53 34.89
CA SER A 6 5.74 -45.07 33.88
C SER A 6 6.47 -44.19 32.87
N LEU A 7 6.57 -44.67 31.63
CA LEU A 7 7.09 -43.91 30.49
C LEU A 7 5.96 -42.97 30.01
N VAL A 8 6.10 -41.67 30.28
CA VAL A 8 5.18 -40.65 29.75
C VAL A 8 5.62 -40.29 28.33
N LEU A 9 4.88 -40.78 27.34
CA LEU A 9 5.06 -40.42 25.94
C LEU A 9 4.41 -39.03 25.73
N ILE A 10 5.23 -37.99 25.56
CA ILE A 10 4.76 -36.65 25.23
C ILE A 10 4.51 -36.62 23.72
N PRO A 11 3.27 -36.39 23.24
CA PRO A 11 3.04 -36.20 21.81
C PRO A 11 3.63 -34.85 21.40
N ALA A 12 4.61 -34.88 20.50
CA ALA A 12 5.09 -33.67 19.83
C ALA A 12 3.97 -33.12 18.94
N LEU A 13 3.35 -32.03 19.39
CA LEU A 13 2.46 -31.22 18.56
C LEU A 13 3.30 -30.59 17.45
N ALA A 14 3.24 -31.14 16.25
CA ALA A 14 3.74 -30.51 15.05
C ALA A 14 2.85 -29.29 14.75
N VAL A 15 3.27 -28.10 15.19
CA VAL A 15 2.69 -26.83 14.72
C VAL A 15 3.11 -26.69 13.27
N SER A 16 2.19 -26.99 12.36
CA SER A 16 2.35 -26.65 10.94
C SER A 16 2.17 -25.14 10.83
N ALA A 17 3.26 -24.41 10.63
CA ALA A 17 3.23 -22.99 10.30
C ALA A 17 2.81 -22.82 8.83
N SER A 18 1.51 -22.94 8.56
CA SER A 18 0.92 -22.36 7.36
C SER A 18 0.59 -20.90 7.68
N ALA A 19 1.56 -20.01 7.44
CA ALA A 19 1.18 -18.64 7.10
C ALA A 19 0.34 -18.75 5.83
N LEU A 20 -0.98 -18.71 5.97
CA LEU A 20 -1.86 -18.46 4.84
C LEU A 20 -1.43 -17.09 4.33
N ASP A 21 -0.73 -17.08 3.19
CA ASP A 21 -0.51 -15.92 2.34
C ASP A 21 -1.91 -15.39 1.99
N ARG A 22 -2.46 -14.52 2.84
CA ARG A 22 -3.82 -13.99 2.73
C ARG A 22 -3.79 -12.92 1.64
N ARG A 23 -3.73 -13.39 0.39
CA ARG A 23 -3.92 -12.52 -0.77
C ARG A 23 -5.34 -11.99 -0.77
N ALA A 24 -5.51 -10.72 -1.10
CA ALA A 24 -6.82 -10.16 -1.36
C ALA A 24 -7.39 -10.73 -2.68
N ASP A 25 -8.67 -10.49 -2.91
CA ASP A 25 -9.34 -10.87 -4.16
C ASP A 25 -8.54 -10.35 -5.35
N GLY A 26 -8.37 -11.17 -6.40
CA GLY A 26 -7.56 -10.81 -7.58
C GLY A 26 -6.05 -11.04 -7.42
N GLY A 27 -5.59 -11.53 -6.26
CA GLY A 27 -4.18 -11.84 -6.01
C GLY A 27 -3.33 -10.65 -5.60
N TYR A 28 -3.95 -9.50 -5.36
CA TYR A 28 -3.34 -8.30 -4.78
C TYR A 28 -2.87 -8.57 -3.34
N ILE A 29 -1.88 -7.80 -2.89
CA ILE A 29 -1.28 -7.91 -1.55
C ILE A 29 -1.61 -6.62 -0.79
N GLN A 30 -2.51 -6.74 0.19
CA GLN A 30 -3.18 -5.63 0.85
C GLN A 30 -3.18 -5.88 2.35
N GLU A 31 -2.11 -5.42 3.02
CA GLU A 31 -1.95 -5.54 4.47
C GLU A 31 -2.14 -4.18 5.13
N ALA A 32 -2.79 -4.16 6.30
CA ALA A 32 -3.05 -2.93 7.05
C ALA A 32 -1.77 -2.30 7.64
N SER A 33 -0.61 -2.96 7.58
CA SER A 33 0.66 -2.36 8.02
C SER A 33 1.85 -3.06 7.36
N GLY A 34 2.97 -2.36 7.26
CA GLY A 34 4.18 -2.94 6.68
C GLY A 34 5.29 -1.93 6.48
N LEU A 35 6.28 -2.34 5.69
CA LEU A 35 7.38 -1.48 5.24
C LEU A 35 7.05 -0.92 3.86
N ALA A 36 7.39 0.35 3.64
CA ALA A 36 7.16 1.02 2.37
C ALA A 36 8.31 1.96 2.01
N SER A 37 8.47 2.18 0.71
CA SER A 37 9.19 3.34 0.17
C SER A 37 8.24 4.51 -0.04
N PHE A 38 8.82 5.71 -0.07
CA PHE A 38 8.09 6.96 -0.23
C PHE A 38 8.79 7.85 -1.24
N THR A 39 8.07 8.33 -2.25
CA THR A 39 8.52 9.40 -3.15
C THR A 39 7.48 10.51 -3.21
N THR A 40 7.72 11.51 -4.06
CA THR A 40 6.78 12.59 -4.31
C THR A 40 6.47 12.72 -5.80
N TYR A 41 5.21 13.04 -6.10
CA TYR A 41 4.75 13.38 -7.46
C TYR A 41 3.90 14.64 -7.48
N SER A 42 3.54 15.10 -8.69
CA SER A 42 2.62 16.22 -8.91
C SER A 42 1.51 15.82 -9.88
N GLY A 43 0.41 16.55 -9.89
CA GLY A 43 -0.75 16.28 -10.75
C GLY A 43 -1.77 15.31 -10.14
N CYS A 44 -2.11 15.46 -8.86
CA CYS A 44 -3.07 14.56 -8.18
C CYS A 44 -4.54 15.00 -8.26
N SER A 45 -4.87 15.98 -9.11
CA SER A 45 -6.24 16.52 -9.24
C SER A 45 -7.20 15.64 -10.06
N SER A 46 -6.71 14.62 -10.75
CA SER A 46 -7.53 13.66 -11.51
C SER A 46 -7.05 12.23 -11.28
N PRO A 47 -7.15 11.73 -10.05
CA PRO A 47 -6.47 10.50 -9.66
C PRO A 47 -7.29 9.25 -10.00
N ALA A 48 -6.65 8.07 -10.01
CA ALA A 48 -7.22 6.82 -10.49
C ALA A 48 -8.48 6.34 -9.74
N CYS A 49 -8.66 6.73 -8.47
CA CYS A 49 -9.88 6.43 -7.72
C CYS A 49 -11.10 7.22 -8.22
N GLY A 50 -10.89 8.21 -9.10
CA GLY A 50 -11.98 8.96 -9.74
C GLY A 50 -12.64 10.02 -8.88
N GLN A 51 -12.00 10.42 -7.79
CA GLN A 51 -12.39 11.56 -6.97
C GLN A 51 -11.14 12.29 -6.52
N ALA A 52 -11.08 13.60 -6.77
CA ALA A 52 -10.10 14.46 -6.11
C ALA A 52 -10.57 14.75 -4.68
N VAL A 53 -9.65 15.02 -3.77
CA VAL A 53 -9.96 15.39 -2.38
C VAL A 53 -9.16 16.62 -1.98
N THR A 54 -9.53 17.26 -0.88
CA THR A 54 -8.62 18.16 -0.13
C THR A 54 -7.96 17.37 0.98
N GLY A 55 -6.75 17.74 1.40
CA GLY A 55 -5.97 17.00 2.39
C GLY A 55 -4.87 16.15 1.75
N TYR A 56 -4.03 15.54 2.57
CA TYR A 56 -2.85 14.81 2.09
C TYR A 56 -3.22 13.50 1.40
N THR A 57 -2.68 13.30 0.20
CA THR A 57 -2.96 12.13 -0.62
C THR A 57 -1.70 11.41 -1.06
N ALA A 58 -1.87 10.14 -1.41
CA ALA A 58 -0.82 9.35 -2.02
C ALA A 58 -1.36 8.45 -3.14
N ALA A 59 -0.46 8.11 -4.06
CA ALA A 59 -0.63 6.98 -4.96
C ALA A 59 -0.02 5.73 -4.34
N MET A 60 -0.71 4.60 -4.40
CA MET A 60 -0.20 3.32 -3.87
C MET A 60 0.31 2.43 -5.02
N ASN A 61 1.38 1.66 -4.79
CA ASN A 61 1.86 0.72 -5.80
C ASN A 61 0.77 -0.27 -6.21
N GLN A 62 0.77 -0.64 -7.50
CA GLN A 62 -0.35 -1.35 -8.06
C GLN A 62 -0.72 -2.66 -7.36
N LEU A 63 0.29 -3.43 -6.90
CA LEU A 63 0.08 -4.69 -6.19
C LEU A 63 -0.79 -4.53 -4.94
N ALA A 64 -0.80 -3.35 -4.32
CA ALA A 64 -1.61 -3.01 -3.17
C ALA A 64 -2.81 -2.10 -3.51
N TYR A 65 -2.73 -1.32 -4.59
CA TYR A 65 -3.82 -0.45 -5.03
C TYR A 65 -5.12 -1.22 -5.34
N GLY A 66 -5.00 -2.39 -6.01
CA GLY A 66 -6.13 -3.27 -6.26
C GLY A 66 -6.79 -3.18 -7.64
N ALA A 67 -6.20 -2.47 -8.59
CA ALA A 67 -6.68 -2.38 -9.98
C ALA A 67 -5.53 -1.99 -10.93
N ALA A 68 -5.65 -2.29 -12.24
CA ALA A 68 -4.66 -1.86 -13.22
C ALA A 68 -4.92 -0.45 -13.76
N SER A 69 -3.93 0.10 -14.47
CA SER A 69 -4.06 1.38 -15.16
C SER A 69 -5.25 1.36 -16.13
N GLY A 70 -6.23 2.24 -15.90
CA GLY A 70 -7.44 2.34 -16.72
C GLY A 70 -8.65 1.55 -16.20
N ASP A 71 -8.46 0.68 -15.21
CA ASP A 71 -9.55 -0.14 -14.62
C ASP A 71 -10.34 0.60 -13.52
N GLY A 72 -9.87 1.77 -13.10
CA GLY A 72 -10.54 2.65 -12.14
C GLY A 72 -10.08 2.42 -10.70
N ALA A 73 -11.04 2.46 -9.77
CA ALA A 73 -10.78 2.35 -8.34
C ALA A 73 -10.49 0.91 -7.92
N GLY A 74 -9.38 0.69 -7.22
CA GLY A 74 -9.11 -0.56 -6.50
C GLY A 74 -9.46 -0.45 -5.02
N ASP A 75 -9.31 -1.53 -4.25
CA ASP A 75 -9.76 -1.55 -2.85
C ASP A 75 -8.96 -0.63 -1.92
N ALA A 76 -7.79 -0.14 -2.35
CA ALA A 76 -7.04 0.87 -1.59
C ALA A 76 -7.71 2.25 -1.61
N CYS A 77 -8.60 2.51 -2.56
CA CYS A 77 -9.22 3.82 -2.75
C CYS A 77 -10.00 4.29 -1.52
N GLY A 78 -9.61 5.44 -0.99
CA GLY A 78 -10.23 6.09 0.16
C GLY A 78 -9.66 5.68 1.52
N ARG A 79 -8.86 4.62 1.59
CA ARG A 79 -8.24 4.19 2.86
C ARG A 79 -7.19 5.19 3.33
N CYS A 80 -7.10 5.36 4.65
CA CYS A 80 -6.17 6.29 5.29
C CYS A 80 -5.02 5.54 5.97
N PHE A 81 -3.81 6.03 5.78
CA PHE A 81 -2.60 5.42 6.33
C PHE A 81 -1.73 6.46 7.03
N ALA A 82 -1.35 6.17 8.27
CA ALA A 82 -0.22 6.84 8.91
C ALA A 82 1.07 6.29 8.31
N VAL A 83 1.80 7.13 7.58
CA VAL A 83 3.09 6.81 6.97
C VAL A 83 4.20 7.50 7.72
N THR A 84 5.28 6.79 8.03
CA THR A 84 6.41 7.28 8.83
C THR A 84 7.71 6.99 8.12
N ALA A 85 8.47 8.03 7.79
CA ALA A 85 9.82 7.89 7.29
C ALA A 85 10.79 7.51 8.43
N THR A 86 11.76 6.65 8.12
CA THR A 86 12.80 6.24 9.08
C THR A 86 14.19 6.16 8.49
N ALA A 87 14.32 6.19 7.16
CA ALA A 87 15.60 6.20 6.46
C ALA A 87 15.48 6.85 5.08
N ASP A 88 16.59 7.39 4.57
CA ASP A 88 16.73 7.83 3.18
C ASP A 88 17.32 6.69 2.34
N THR A 89 16.68 6.39 1.20
CA THR A 89 17.06 5.26 0.33
C THR A 89 18.34 5.54 -0.48
N SER A 90 18.66 6.81 -0.70
CA SER A 90 19.85 7.28 -1.43
C SER A 90 21.01 7.68 -0.52
N ASN A 91 20.74 7.93 0.76
CA ASN A 91 21.76 8.33 1.74
C ASN A 91 21.56 7.62 3.10
N SER A 92 22.17 6.45 3.24
CA SER A 92 22.12 5.65 4.47
C SER A 92 22.75 6.32 5.70
N GLY A 93 23.51 7.42 5.54
CA GLY A 93 24.08 8.20 6.63
C GLY A 93 23.17 9.31 7.15
N TYR A 94 22.06 9.60 6.47
CA TYR A 94 21.09 10.60 6.89
C TYR A 94 20.23 10.04 8.03
N THR A 95 20.12 10.78 9.13
CA THR A 95 19.45 10.34 10.37
C THR A 95 18.19 11.13 10.71
N GLY A 96 17.72 11.95 9.76
CA GLY A 96 16.53 12.78 9.92
C GLY A 96 16.84 14.29 9.99
N PRO A 97 15.81 15.12 10.22
CA PRO A 97 14.49 14.77 10.77
C PRO A 97 13.66 13.88 9.84
N PHE A 98 12.82 13.04 10.43
CA PHE A 98 11.78 12.27 9.74
C PHE A 98 10.41 12.60 10.31
N SER A 99 9.37 12.49 9.48
CA SER A 99 8.00 12.85 9.82
C SER A 99 7.05 11.66 9.73
N THR A 100 5.93 11.78 10.43
CA THR A 100 4.73 10.96 10.23
C THR A 100 3.61 11.86 9.72
N ILE A 101 2.90 11.43 8.68
CA ILE A 101 1.66 12.07 8.22
C ILE A 101 0.58 11.01 8.00
N VAL A 102 -0.69 11.43 8.00
CA VAL A 102 -1.80 10.58 7.56
C VAL A 102 -2.17 10.97 6.14
N VAL A 103 -2.15 10.01 5.21
CA VAL A 103 -2.53 10.20 3.81
C VAL A 103 -3.77 9.38 3.48
N LYS A 104 -4.63 9.89 2.61
CA LYS A 104 -5.70 9.12 1.95
C LYS A 104 -5.21 8.63 0.59
N VAL A 105 -5.36 7.34 0.30
CA VAL A 105 -5.00 6.80 -1.02
C VAL A 105 -6.07 7.19 -2.03
N THR A 106 -5.69 7.96 -3.04
CA THR A 106 -6.60 8.41 -4.10
C THR A 106 -6.13 8.01 -5.49
N ASN A 107 -4.89 7.55 -5.63
CA ASN A 107 -4.28 7.32 -6.92
C ASN A 107 -3.50 6.00 -7.01
N LEU A 108 -3.16 5.63 -8.23
CA LEU A 108 -2.38 4.45 -8.59
C LEU A 108 -0.96 4.86 -8.94
N CYS A 109 0.03 4.17 -8.35
CA CYS A 109 1.39 4.13 -8.87
C CYS A 109 1.59 2.82 -9.67
N PRO A 110 1.65 2.88 -11.00
CA PRO A 110 1.63 1.69 -11.85
C PRO A 110 2.97 0.96 -11.87
N TYR A 111 2.93 -0.34 -12.19
CA TYR A 111 4.13 -1.21 -12.36
C TYR A 111 5.10 -0.73 -13.46
N THR A 112 4.69 0.21 -14.32
CA THR A 112 5.58 0.84 -15.29
C THR A 112 6.65 1.70 -14.62
N ASP A 113 6.43 2.16 -13.38
CA ASP A 113 7.52 2.63 -12.52
C ASP A 113 8.18 1.42 -11.86
N THR A 114 9.17 0.87 -12.56
CA THR A 114 9.88 -0.34 -12.13
C THR A 114 10.80 -0.11 -10.93
N GLU A 115 11.17 1.13 -10.63
CA GLU A 115 12.06 1.42 -9.50
C GLU A 115 11.29 1.33 -8.19
N TRP A 116 10.10 1.95 -8.14
CA TRP A 116 9.36 2.15 -6.89
C TRP A 116 8.10 1.29 -6.77
N CYS A 117 7.38 1.08 -7.87
CA CYS A 117 6.04 0.48 -7.89
C CYS A 117 5.96 -0.83 -8.67
N GLY A 118 7.11 -1.38 -9.06
CA GLY A 118 7.25 -2.60 -9.86
C GLY A 118 6.97 -3.91 -9.13
N GLN A 119 6.40 -3.88 -7.92
CA GLN A 119 6.05 -5.10 -7.18
C GLN A 119 5.01 -5.91 -7.95
N THR A 120 5.18 -7.23 -7.96
CA THR A 120 4.29 -8.20 -8.59
C THR A 120 4.06 -9.38 -7.66
N THR A 121 3.11 -10.26 -7.99
CA THR A 121 2.88 -11.48 -7.21
C THR A 121 4.07 -12.46 -7.24
N SER A 122 4.93 -12.39 -8.28
CA SER A 122 6.16 -13.19 -8.42
C SER A 122 7.40 -12.55 -7.85
N ASP A 123 7.43 -11.22 -7.73
CA ASP A 123 8.52 -10.44 -7.13
C ASP A 123 7.91 -9.34 -6.28
N LEU A 124 7.79 -9.62 -4.98
CA LEU A 124 7.00 -8.83 -4.05
C LEU A 124 7.65 -7.48 -3.71
N ASN A 125 8.92 -7.26 -4.07
CA ASN A 125 9.67 -6.08 -3.65
C ASN A 125 10.03 -5.21 -4.84
N ASN A 126 10.12 -3.90 -4.62
CA ASN A 126 10.69 -2.99 -5.62
C ASN A 126 12.22 -3.04 -5.63
N SER A 127 12.84 -2.16 -6.42
CA SER A 127 14.31 -2.11 -6.57
C SER A 127 15.05 -1.74 -5.28
N HIS A 128 14.32 -1.25 -4.27
CA HIS A 128 14.83 -0.89 -2.95
C HIS A 128 14.50 -1.95 -1.87
N GLY A 129 13.97 -3.11 -2.28
CA GLY A 129 13.67 -4.22 -1.38
C GLY A 129 12.40 -4.03 -0.56
N LEU A 130 11.49 -3.12 -0.95
CA LEU A 130 10.30 -2.78 -0.17
C LEU A 130 9.00 -3.27 -0.85
N PRO A 131 8.08 -3.88 -0.07
CA PRO A 131 6.88 -4.52 -0.62
C PRO A 131 5.75 -3.55 -0.97
N TYR A 132 5.79 -2.36 -0.38
CA TYR A 132 4.82 -1.30 -0.64
C TYR A 132 5.52 -0.01 -1.06
N HIS A 133 4.77 0.84 -1.73
CA HIS A 133 5.20 2.18 -2.05
C HIS A 133 4.03 3.15 -1.99
N PHE A 134 4.28 4.32 -1.41
CA PHE A 134 3.38 5.47 -1.42
C PHE A 134 4.07 6.64 -2.11
N ASP A 135 3.55 7.06 -3.24
CA ASP A 135 3.98 8.26 -3.93
C ASP A 135 3.12 9.43 -3.45
N ILE A 136 3.70 10.32 -2.64
CA ILE A 136 2.97 11.36 -1.90
C ILE A 136 2.75 12.57 -2.80
N CYS A 137 1.53 13.10 -2.84
CA CYS A 137 1.24 14.24 -3.71
C CYS A 137 1.87 15.53 -3.17
N ALA A 138 2.58 16.26 -4.04
CA ALA A 138 3.12 17.57 -3.73
C ALA A 138 2.05 18.68 -3.76
N ASP A 139 1.03 18.53 -4.60
CA ASP A 139 0.04 19.59 -4.87
C ASP A 139 -0.82 19.93 -3.64
N ASP A 140 -0.99 18.98 -2.72
CA ASP A 140 -1.77 19.14 -1.48
C ASP A 140 -0.93 19.54 -0.25
N GLY A 141 0.38 19.73 -0.44
CA GLY A 141 1.34 20.12 0.58
C GLY A 141 1.90 18.98 1.43
N ALA A 142 1.48 17.72 1.20
CA ALA A 142 1.97 16.58 1.98
C ALA A 142 3.49 16.39 1.85
N SER A 143 4.02 16.54 0.64
CA SER A 143 5.46 16.36 0.38
C SER A 143 6.34 17.34 1.14
N ASP A 144 5.92 18.60 1.29
CA ASP A 144 6.67 19.63 2.01
C ASP A 144 6.77 19.33 3.52
N VAL A 145 5.82 18.55 4.05
CA VAL A 145 5.80 18.14 5.46
C VAL A 145 6.54 16.81 5.67
N PHE A 146 6.41 15.89 4.72
CA PHE A 146 6.96 14.54 4.85
C PHE A 146 8.44 14.46 4.49
N PHE A 147 8.86 15.14 3.41
CA PHE A 147 10.21 15.05 2.88
C PHE A 147 11.08 16.22 3.37
N PRO A 148 12.18 15.95 4.09
CA PRO A 148 13.17 16.97 4.39
C PRO A 148 13.79 17.53 3.09
N SER A 149 14.21 18.79 3.13
CA SER A 149 14.80 19.45 1.96
C SER A 149 16.02 18.66 1.42
N GLY A 150 15.95 18.26 0.14
CA GLY A 150 16.99 17.46 -0.52
C GLY A 150 16.83 15.94 -0.37
N HIS A 151 15.77 15.47 0.28
CA HIS A 151 15.53 14.07 0.59
C HIS A 151 14.14 13.62 0.11
N THR A 152 13.99 13.34 -1.19
CA THR A 152 12.69 13.05 -1.84
C THR A 152 12.41 11.57 -2.05
N ALA A 153 13.29 10.69 -1.56
CA ALA A 153 13.14 9.25 -1.64
C ALA A 153 13.49 8.64 -0.28
N LEU A 154 12.47 8.19 0.44
CA LEU A 154 12.58 7.69 1.81
C LEU A 154 12.04 6.26 1.91
N SER A 155 12.29 5.64 3.05
CA SER A 155 11.71 4.37 3.44
C SER A 155 11.29 4.40 4.90
N GLY A 156 10.37 3.51 5.25
CA GLY A 156 9.93 3.36 6.63
C GLY A 156 8.71 2.47 6.73
N ASN A 157 7.76 2.86 7.56
CA ASN A 157 6.59 2.04 7.88
C ASN A 157 5.29 2.76 7.54
N PHE A 158 4.24 1.98 7.34
CA PHE A 158 2.87 2.48 7.26
C PHE A 158 1.96 1.65 8.16
N THR A 159 0.86 2.24 8.59
CA THR A 159 -0.23 1.58 9.30
C THR A 159 -1.54 2.23 8.88
N GLU A 160 -2.52 1.40 8.49
CA GLU A 160 -3.88 1.83 8.20
C GLU A 160 -4.51 2.36 9.49
N VAL A 161 -5.18 3.50 9.37
CA VAL A 161 -5.80 4.22 10.49
C VAL A 161 -7.21 4.65 10.11
N SER A 162 -8.02 5.02 11.10
CA SER A 162 -9.32 5.63 10.80
C SER A 162 -9.12 6.90 9.99
N CYS A 163 -9.94 7.12 8.97
CA CYS A 163 -9.93 8.40 8.25
C CYS A 163 -10.38 9.58 9.11
N ASP A 164 -10.85 9.36 10.34
CA ASP A 164 -11.00 10.43 11.36
C ASP A 164 -9.66 11.09 11.73
N GLU A 165 -8.53 10.39 11.51
CA GLU A 165 -7.18 10.93 11.72
C GLU A 165 -6.67 11.73 10.51
N TRP A 166 -7.36 11.61 9.37
CA TRP A 166 -7.01 12.32 8.15
C TRP A 166 -7.77 13.65 8.07
N SER A 167 -7.06 14.74 7.77
CA SER A 167 -7.65 16.07 7.62
C SER A 167 -7.87 16.38 6.15
N GLY A 168 -9.14 16.49 5.75
CA GLY A 168 -9.50 16.78 4.38
C GLY A 168 -10.99 16.63 4.11
N SER A 169 -11.37 16.65 2.84
CA SER A 169 -12.75 16.43 2.40
C SER A 169 -12.78 15.90 0.97
N ASP A 170 -13.72 15.01 0.71
CA ASP A 170 -13.86 14.38 -0.59
C ASP A 170 -14.54 15.32 -1.59
N GLY A 171 -13.99 15.36 -2.79
CA GLY A 171 -14.55 16.12 -3.90
C GLY A 171 -15.68 15.36 -4.61
N SER A 172 -16.14 15.92 -5.72
CA SER A 172 -17.12 15.22 -6.56
C SER A 172 -16.46 14.11 -7.39
N LYS A 173 -17.23 13.07 -7.69
CA LYS A 173 -16.85 12.05 -8.67
C LYS A 173 -16.51 12.69 -10.02
N LEU A 174 -15.35 12.33 -10.54
CA LEU A 174 -14.88 12.69 -11.88
C LEU A 174 -15.49 11.78 -12.96
N TRP A 175 -15.88 10.55 -12.57
CA TRP A 175 -16.61 9.58 -13.40
C TRP A 175 -17.48 8.66 -12.53
N ASP A 176 -18.50 8.04 -13.13
CA ASP A 176 -19.53 7.26 -12.40
C ASP A 176 -18.96 6.12 -11.57
N THR A 177 -17.87 5.49 -12.04
CA THR A 177 -17.17 4.39 -11.36
C THR A 177 -16.16 4.85 -10.31
N GLY A 178 -16.01 6.16 -10.07
CA GLY A 178 -15.13 6.67 -9.03
C GLY A 178 -15.60 6.25 -7.64
N CYS A 179 -14.67 5.87 -6.77
CA CYS A 179 -14.94 5.30 -5.45
C CYS A 179 -13.87 5.71 -4.44
N LEU A 180 -14.29 6.05 -3.22
CA LEU A 180 -13.43 6.25 -2.04
C LEU A 180 -14.03 5.55 -0.80
N ASP A 181 -14.88 4.54 -0.99
CA ASP A 181 -15.64 3.87 0.07
C ASP A 181 -14.74 3.19 1.12
N GLY A 182 -13.45 2.97 0.81
CA GLY A 182 -12.44 2.54 1.77
C GLY A 182 -12.25 3.49 2.96
N GLU A 183 -12.72 4.73 2.88
CA GLU A 183 -12.63 5.70 3.99
C GLU A 183 -13.51 5.34 5.20
N THR A 184 -14.53 4.50 4.98
CA THR A 184 -15.47 4.05 6.03
C THR A 184 -15.43 2.54 6.27
N ALA A 185 -14.59 1.81 5.53
CA ALA A 185 -14.41 0.38 5.70
C ALA A 185 -13.64 0.08 7.00
N ASP A 186 -13.83 -1.13 7.53
CA ASP A 186 -12.86 -1.68 8.48
C ASP A 186 -11.47 -1.77 7.79
N PHE A 187 -10.40 -1.84 8.60
CA PHE A 187 -9.05 -2.02 8.06
C PHE A 187 -8.92 -3.33 7.29
N TRP A 188 -7.97 -3.40 6.36
CA TRP A 188 -7.66 -4.64 5.67
C TRP A 188 -7.46 -5.80 6.67
N PRO A 189 -8.06 -6.97 6.40
CA PRO A 189 -8.54 -7.47 5.09
C PRO A 189 -10.05 -7.26 4.80
N ALA A 190 -10.68 -6.21 5.34
CA ALA A 190 -12.04 -5.84 4.92
C ALA A 190 -12.06 -5.20 3.52
N VAL A 191 -13.25 -5.05 2.92
CA VAL A 191 -13.43 -4.54 1.55
C VAL A 191 -14.14 -3.18 1.59
N GLY A 192 -13.57 -2.20 0.91
CA GLY A 192 -14.17 -0.90 0.61
C GLY A 192 -14.68 -0.88 -0.83
N CYS A 193 -13.90 -0.31 -1.75
CA CYS A 193 -14.24 -0.24 -3.17
C CYS A 193 -14.18 -1.58 -3.91
N GLY A 194 -13.42 -2.55 -3.40
CA GLY A 194 -13.16 -3.83 -4.04
C GLY A 194 -12.05 -3.78 -5.10
N ASN A 195 -11.37 -4.91 -5.27
CA ASN A 195 -10.34 -5.06 -6.29
C ASN A 195 -10.96 -5.29 -7.68
N VAL A 196 -10.28 -4.79 -8.72
CA VAL A 196 -10.66 -4.97 -10.12
C VAL A 196 -9.62 -5.82 -10.84
N GLY A 197 -10.09 -6.84 -11.55
CA GLY A 197 -9.25 -7.74 -12.33
C GLY A 197 -8.32 -8.61 -11.48
N THR A 198 -7.17 -8.96 -12.05
CA THR A 198 -6.13 -9.77 -11.41
C THR A 198 -4.80 -9.04 -11.47
N CYS A 199 -3.97 -9.18 -10.43
CA CYS A 199 -2.72 -8.43 -10.30
C CYS A 199 -1.63 -8.81 -11.33
N ASP A 200 -1.74 -9.94 -12.03
CA ASP A 200 -0.64 -10.46 -12.86
C ASP A 200 -0.57 -9.77 -14.25
N PRO A 201 0.56 -9.10 -14.61
CA PRO A 201 0.74 -8.44 -15.90
C PRO A 201 0.86 -9.41 -17.08
N PHE A 202 1.02 -10.73 -16.86
CA PHE A 202 1.11 -11.71 -17.97
C PHE A 202 -0.17 -11.84 -18.81
N PHE A 203 -1.27 -11.19 -18.42
CA PHE A 203 -2.47 -11.10 -19.23
C PHE A 203 -2.51 -9.88 -20.17
N ILE A 204 -1.52 -8.97 -20.10
CA ILE A 204 -1.44 -7.74 -20.92
C ILE A 204 -0.15 -7.72 -21.77
N ILE A 205 0.22 -8.86 -22.36
CA ILE A 205 0.91 -8.81 -23.65
C ILE A 205 -0.18 -9.07 -24.69
N PRO A 206 -0.44 -8.17 -25.66
CA PRO A 206 -1.36 -8.50 -26.73
C PRO A 206 -0.84 -9.77 -27.37
N ARG A 207 -1.66 -10.82 -27.42
CA ARG A 207 -1.42 -11.93 -28.33
C ARG A 207 -1.39 -11.33 -29.74
N SER A 208 -0.20 -10.98 -30.21
CA SER A 208 0.05 -10.75 -31.62
C SER A 208 -0.27 -12.06 -32.32
N ILE A 209 -1.40 -12.03 -33.04
CA ILE A 209 -1.69 -12.88 -34.19
C ILE A 209 -0.56 -12.80 -35.22
#